data_AF-A0A7S0L545-F1
#
_entry.id   AF-A0A7S0L545-F1
#
_cell.length_a   1.000
_cell.length_b   1.000
_cell.length_c   1.000
_cell.angle_alpha   90.00
_cell.angle_beta   90.00
_cell.angle_gamma   90.00
#
_symmetry.space_group_name_H-M   'P 1'
#
loop_
_entity.id
_entity.type
_entity.pdbx_description
1 polymer ?
#
loop_
_entity_poly.entity_id
_entity_poly.type
_entity_poly.pdbx_seq_one_letter_code
_entity_poly.pdbx_strand_id
1 'polypeptide(L)'
;ESRDTSIDACALAGEVEDCRGSSAGAAAAAADHKLPANGETPLLQLGRWTQLKKDFYKPKKSRFDTTKLPDIYDCAMYDMVHNRHLRLEALPAVFESAHTLAAYVVPQEYGIEAQDKVSIGLQIASSMLDKIQRDLLAGMDSERHVAERVHRPDSSAPTDVRSRQRHVRTRLYFTSESHIHSLFNVLRWGSEVLNASDACQSEGVCSIFTEEARAKFDSLELCYLTHLVFRVLLKKNMDDSEPFSYAVQVLFSPG
;
A
#
# COMPACT_ATOMS: atom_id res chain seq x y z
N GLU A 1 16.77 17.23 22.12
CA GLU A 1 15.89 18.10 21.32
C GLU A 1 14.74 17.27 20.79
N SER A 2 13.56 17.44 21.38
CA SER A 2 12.32 16.80 20.95
C SER A 2 11.85 17.45 19.65
N ARG A 3 11.74 16.69 18.57
CA ARG A 3 11.02 17.13 17.37
C ARG A 3 9.67 16.46 17.36
N ASP A 4 8.65 17.26 17.65
CA ASP A 4 7.25 16.99 17.30
C ASP A 4 7.15 16.66 15.82
N THR A 5 6.74 15.43 15.51
CA THR A 5 6.20 15.07 14.21
C THR A 5 4.68 14.95 14.36
N SER A 6 4.04 16.10 14.59
CA SER A 6 2.62 16.26 14.31
C SER A 6 2.46 16.24 12.79
N ILE A 7 1.92 15.16 12.26
CA ILE A 7 1.47 15.12 10.86
C ILE A 7 0.25 16.03 10.81
N ASP A 8 0.44 17.20 10.22
CA ASP A 8 -0.57 18.23 10.11
C ASP A 8 -1.64 17.76 9.11
N ALA A 9 -2.76 17.25 9.64
CA ALA A 9 -3.93 16.81 8.87
C ALA A 9 -4.56 17.93 8.00
N CYS A 10 -4.01 19.14 8.06
CA CYS A 10 -4.38 20.28 7.22
C CYS A 10 -3.81 20.19 5.78
N ALA A 11 -2.76 19.41 5.53
CA ALA A 11 -2.07 19.40 4.22
C ALA A 11 -2.84 18.70 3.07
N LEU A 12 -3.99 18.08 3.34
CA LEU A 12 -4.83 17.39 2.35
C LEU A 12 -5.93 18.28 1.73
N ALA A 13 -6.01 19.55 2.11
CA ALA A 13 -7.04 20.48 1.61
C ALA A 13 -6.60 21.19 0.33
N GLY A 14 -6.95 20.62 -0.83
CA GLY A 14 -6.96 21.37 -2.09
C GLY A 14 -8.08 22.41 -2.10
N GLU A 15 -7.75 23.64 -2.49
CA GLU A 15 -8.68 24.75 -2.66
C GLU A 15 -9.75 24.42 -3.72
N VAL A 16 -11.03 24.59 -3.38
CA VAL A 16 -12.15 24.48 -4.33
C VAL A 16 -12.68 25.88 -4.59
N GLU A 17 -12.45 26.38 -5.80
CA GLU A 17 -13.02 27.64 -6.31
C GLU A 17 -14.54 27.56 -6.51
N ASP A 18 -15.20 28.66 -6.14
CA ASP A 18 -16.65 28.84 -6.07
C ASP A 18 -17.26 29.16 -7.45
N CYS A 19 -18.02 28.22 -8.05
CA CYS A 19 -18.81 28.45 -9.25
C CYS A 19 -20.30 28.62 -8.92
N ARG A 20 -20.78 29.86 -8.98
CA ARG A 20 -22.18 30.24 -8.82
C ARG A 20 -23.06 29.69 -9.96
N GLY A 21 -24.05 28.85 -9.63
CA GLY A 21 -25.15 28.54 -10.55
C GLY A 21 -26.15 27.45 -10.11
N SER A 22 -27.45 27.82 -10.10
CA SER A 22 -28.67 26.97 -10.02
C SER A 22 -29.20 26.55 -8.63
N SER A 23 -30.32 27.17 -8.23
CA SER A 23 -31.00 26.98 -6.93
C SER A 23 -31.64 25.61 -6.71
N ALA A 24 -31.87 24.82 -7.78
CA ALA A 24 -32.36 23.44 -7.67
C ALA A 24 -31.24 22.45 -7.32
N GLY A 25 -30.01 22.70 -7.80
CA GLY A 25 -28.82 21.93 -7.42
C GLY A 25 -28.37 22.22 -6.00
N ALA A 26 -28.56 23.46 -5.53
CA ALA A 26 -28.21 23.88 -4.18
C ALA A 26 -29.01 23.15 -3.07
N ALA A 27 -30.28 22.81 -3.30
CA ALA A 27 -31.10 22.08 -2.33
C ALA A 27 -30.72 20.59 -2.24
N ALA A 28 -30.38 19.96 -3.38
CA ALA A 28 -29.87 18.59 -3.41
C ALA A 28 -28.46 18.49 -2.79
N ALA A 29 -27.57 19.43 -3.12
CA ALA A 29 -26.24 19.53 -2.52
C ALA A 29 -26.28 19.86 -1.00
N ALA A 30 -27.24 20.67 -0.55
CA ALA A 30 -27.43 20.96 0.87
C ALA A 30 -28.00 19.76 1.66
N ALA A 31 -28.75 18.86 1.02
CA ALA A 31 -29.21 17.61 1.63
C ALA A 31 -28.08 16.56 1.72
N ASP A 32 -27.19 16.53 0.73
CA ASP A 32 -26.03 15.62 0.66
C ASP A 32 -25.01 15.91 1.78
N HIS A 33 -24.89 17.18 2.18
CA HIS A 33 -24.04 17.60 3.30
C HIS A 33 -24.43 17.07 4.70
N LYS A 34 -25.50 16.28 4.81
CA LYS A 34 -25.89 15.61 6.07
C LYS A 34 -25.82 14.09 5.99
N LEU A 35 -25.49 13.54 4.83
CA LEU A 35 -25.43 12.11 4.62
C LEU A 35 -23.97 11.63 4.64
N PRO A 36 -23.73 10.38 5.08
CA PRO A 36 -22.44 9.75 4.92
C PRO A 36 -22.03 9.65 3.43
N ALA A 37 -20.73 9.75 3.19
CA ALA A 37 -20.13 9.69 1.87
C ALA A 37 -20.38 8.36 1.15
N ASN A 38 -20.21 8.37 -0.17
CA ASN A 38 -20.31 7.19 -1.04
C ASN A 38 -21.67 6.48 -0.99
N GLY A 39 -22.75 7.21 -0.68
CA GLY A 39 -24.12 6.68 -0.66
C GLY A 39 -24.44 5.80 0.55
N GLU A 40 -23.58 5.76 1.58
CA GLU A 40 -23.87 5.11 2.85
C GLU A 40 -25.01 5.86 3.57
N THR A 41 -25.99 5.12 4.11
CA THR A 41 -27.07 5.73 4.89
C THR A 41 -26.64 5.92 6.35
N PRO A 42 -27.19 6.89 7.11
CA PRO A 42 -26.86 7.07 8.52
C PRO A 42 -27.05 5.82 9.38
N LEU A 43 -28.04 4.98 9.05
CA LEU A 43 -28.29 3.71 9.74
C LEU A 43 -27.17 2.68 9.48
N LEU A 44 -26.61 2.64 8.27
CA LEU A 44 -25.48 1.76 7.95
C LEU A 44 -24.21 2.22 8.65
N GLN A 45 -23.93 3.54 8.66
CA GLN A 45 -22.78 4.10 9.38
C GLN A 45 -22.88 3.80 10.88
N LEU A 46 -24.06 4.02 11.49
CA LEU A 46 -24.31 3.66 12.88
C LEU A 46 -24.17 2.15 13.12
N GLY A 47 -24.67 1.33 12.21
CA GLY A 47 -24.56 -0.12 12.26
C GLY A 47 -23.10 -0.59 12.28
N ARG A 48 -22.26 -0.04 11.40
CA ARG A 48 -20.81 -0.31 11.33
C ARG A 48 -20.12 -0.02 12.66
N TRP A 49 -20.28 1.19 13.21
CA TRP A 49 -19.70 1.56 14.50
C TRP A 49 -20.25 0.74 15.67
N THR A 50 -21.53 0.40 15.65
CA THR A 50 -22.16 -0.45 16.68
C THR A 50 -21.59 -1.86 16.66
N GLN A 51 -21.38 -2.43 15.46
CA GLN A 51 -20.79 -3.75 15.29
C GLN A 51 -19.32 -3.76 15.74
N LEU A 52 -18.52 -2.76 15.35
CA LEU A 52 -17.14 -2.64 15.81
C LEU A 52 -17.04 -2.54 17.34
N LYS A 53 -17.87 -1.72 17.97
CA LYS A 53 -17.92 -1.61 19.44
C LYS A 53 -18.22 -2.96 20.10
N LYS A 54 -19.18 -3.71 19.57
CA LYS A 54 -19.56 -5.05 20.06
C LYS A 54 -18.45 -6.08 19.84
N ASP A 55 -17.74 -5.99 18.72
CA ASP A 55 -16.69 -6.95 18.40
C ASP A 55 -15.41 -6.67 19.17
N PHE A 56 -15.09 -5.40 19.41
CA PHE A 56 -13.88 -4.97 20.08
C PHE A 56 -13.84 -5.35 21.55
N TYR A 57 -14.93 -5.21 22.30
CA TYR A 57 -14.97 -5.58 23.71
C TYR A 57 -15.82 -6.83 23.94
N LYS A 58 -15.24 -7.86 24.59
CA LYS A 58 -15.95 -9.10 24.93
C LYS A 58 -16.33 -9.10 26.43
N PRO A 59 -17.58 -8.73 26.81
CA PRO A 59 -17.94 -8.51 28.21
C PRO A 59 -17.80 -9.77 29.06
N LYS A 60 -18.14 -10.94 28.49
CA LYS A 60 -18.03 -12.24 29.17
C LYS A 60 -16.61 -12.59 29.60
N LYS A 61 -15.60 -12.06 28.91
CA LYS A 61 -14.18 -12.30 29.19
C LYS A 61 -13.49 -11.09 29.80
N SER A 62 -14.21 -9.97 29.97
CA SER A 62 -13.69 -8.67 30.39
C SER A 62 -12.41 -8.27 29.64
N ARG A 63 -12.37 -8.52 28.32
CA ARG A 63 -11.15 -8.37 27.51
C ARG A 63 -11.46 -7.74 26.16
N PHE A 64 -10.53 -6.92 25.68
CA PHE A 64 -10.54 -6.38 24.33
C PHE A 64 -9.97 -7.38 23.32
N ASP A 65 -10.50 -7.35 22.10
CA ASP A 65 -10.06 -8.12 20.96
C ASP A 65 -9.21 -7.23 20.06
N THR A 66 -7.88 -7.33 20.22
CA THR A 66 -6.92 -6.48 19.50
C THR A 66 -6.93 -6.71 17.99
N THR A 67 -7.47 -7.85 17.52
CA THR A 67 -7.65 -8.14 16.09
C THR A 67 -8.64 -7.21 15.41
N LYS A 68 -9.39 -6.39 16.18
CA LYS A 68 -10.33 -5.39 15.67
C LYS A 68 -9.73 -4.00 15.56
N LEU A 69 -8.50 -3.79 16.00
CA LEU A 69 -7.85 -2.49 15.91
C LEU A 69 -7.64 -2.01 14.46
N PRO A 70 -7.22 -2.86 13.49
CA PRO A 70 -7.14 -2.44 12.09
C PRO A 70 -8.50 -1.98 11.55
N ASP A 71 -9.55 -2.79 11.78
CA ASP A 71 -10.91 -2.47 11.34
C ASP A 71 -11.42 -1.13 11.92
N ILE A 72 -11.10 -0.85 13.19
CA ILE A 72 -11.46 0.41 13.87
C ILE A 72 -10.68 1.59 13.29
N TYR A 73 -9.37 1.41 13.08
CA TYR A 73 -8.51 2.43 12.49
C TYR A 73 -8.97 2.79 11.08
N ASP A 74 -9.19 1.81 10.22
CA ASP A 74 -9.67 2.02 8.84
C ASP A 74 -11.01 2.75 8.82
N CYS A 75 -11.94 2.35 9.68
CA CYS A 75 -13.23 3.00 9.83
C CYS A 75 -13.10 4.45 10.31
N ALA A 76 -12.22 4.70 11.29
CA ALA A 76 -11.97 6.03 11.81
C ALA A 76 -11.33 6.93 10.75
N MET A 77 -10.30 6.43 10.06
CA MET A 77 -9.59 7.12 8.99
C MET A 77 -10.54 7.47 7.83
N TYR A 78 -11.36 6.49 7.40
CA TYR A 78 -12.37 6.71 6.38
C TYR A 78 -13.35 7.83 6.76
N ASP A 79 -13.87 7.80 8.00
CA ASP A 79 -14.79 8.84 8.45
C ASP A 79 -14.10 10.21 8.63
N MET A 80 -12.81 10.23 8.99
CA MET A 80 -12.01 11.47 9.11
C MET A 80 -11.78 12.13 7.75
N VAL A 81 -11.54 11.34 6.70
CA VAL A 81 -11.28 11.83 5.34
C VAL A 81 -12.58 12.18 4.62
N HIS A 82 -13.57 11.29 4.65
CA HIS A 82 -14.76 11.40 3.80
C HIS A 82 -15.99 11.96 4.51
N ASN A 83 -16.07 11.84 5.84
CA ASN A 83 -17.25 12.21 6.62
C ASN A 83 -17.01 13.38 7.60
N ARG A 84 -15.96 14.18 7.35
CA ARG A 84 -15.62 15.35 8.19
C ARG A 84 -16.78 16.35 8.29
N HIS A 85 -17.59 16.49 7.25
CA HIS A 85 -18.77 17.36 7.23
C HIS A 85 -19.84 16.96 8.24
N LEU A 86 -19.89 15.70 8.67
CA LEU A 86 -20.81 15.21 9.69
C LEU A 86 -20.44 15.68 11.11
N ARG A 87 -19.21 16.19 11.30
CA ARG A 87 -18.72 16.74 12.58
C ARG A 87 -18.92 15.80 13.76
N LEU A 88 -18.57 14.52 13.59
CA LEU A 88 -18.64 13.52 14.65
C LEU A 88 -17.64 13.88 15.77
N GLU A 89 -18.13 14.45 16.86
CA GLU A 89 -17.29 15.06 17.92
C GLU A 89 -16.31 14.08 18.57
N ALA A 90 -16.70 12.81 18.71
CA ALA A 90 -15.86 11.78 19.31
C ALA A 90 -14.84 11.17 18.33
N LEU A 91 -15.03 11.36 17.02
CA LEU A 91 -14.23 10.68 16.00
C LEU A 91 -12.73 11.02 16.07
N PRO A 92 -12.30 12.29 16.25
CA PRO A 92 -10.87 12.60 16.34
C PRO A 92 -10.17 11.86 17.50
N ALA A 93 -10.80 11.77 18.67
CA ALA A 93 -10.23 11.08 19.82
C ALA A 93 -10.14 9.56 19.59
N VAL A 94 -11.15 8.98 18.91
CA VAL A 94 -11.14 7.57 18.51
C VAL A 94 -10.05 7.31 17.47
N PHE A 95 -9.91 8.19 16.47
CA PHE A 95 -8.89 8.09 15.44
C PHE A 95 -7.48 8.11 16.04
N GLU A 96 -7.13 9.10 16.85
CA GLU A 96 -5.81 9.21 17.50
C GLU A 96 -5.45 7.95 18.31
N SER A 97 -6.42 7.45 19.09
CA SER A 97 -6.23 6.25 19.90
C SER A 97 -6.06 5.00 19.03
N ALA A 98 -6.88 4.85 17.99
CA ALA A 98 -6.84 3.72 17.09
C ALA A 98 -5.58 3.72 16.24
N HIS A 99 -5.16 4.88 15.73
CA HIS A 99 -3.94 5.09 14.95
C HIS A 99 -2.70 4.66 15.73
N THR A 100 -2.55 5.15 16.96
CA THR A 100 -1.42 4.79 17.83
C THR A 100 -1.33 3.28 18.06
N LEU A 101 -2.47 2.62 18.29
CA LEU A 101 -2.52 1.18 18.53
C LEU A 101 -2.32 0.37 17.25
N ALA A 102 -2.92 0.79 16.14
CA ALA A 102 -2.83 0.13 14.85
C ALA A 102 -1.41 0.17 14.28
N ALA A 103 -0.68 1.27 14.47
CA ALA A 103 0.72 1.39 14.07
C ALA A 103 1.61 0.27 14.65
N TYR A 104 1.26 -0.26 15.83
CA TYR A 104 1.94 -1.41 16.42
C TYR A 104 1.33 -2.76 16.00
N VAL A 105 0.01 -2.85 15.91
CA VAL A 105 -0.69 -4.13 15.69
C VAL A 105 -0.64 -4.56 14.23
N VAL A 106 -0.92 -3.67 13.29
CA VAL A 106 -1.06 -3.99 11.85
C VAL A 106 0.21 -4.64 11.28
N PRO A 107 1.44 -4.11 11.47
CA PRO A 107 2.64 -4.74 10.93
C PRO A 107 2.92 -6.15 11.47
N GLN A 108 2.38 -6.45 12.67
CA GLN A 108 2.58 -7.74 13.34
C GLN A 108 1.55 -8.79 12.91
N GLU A 109 0.46 -8.40 12.24
CA GLU A 109 -0.44 -9.35 11.57
C GLU A 109 0.28 -10.09 10.43
N TYR A 110 1.35 -9.51 9.90
CA TYR A 110 2.19 -10.08 8.84
C TYR A 110 3.45 -10.77 9.38
N GLY A 111 3.41 -11.22 10.65
CA GLY A 111 4.49 -11.93 11.32
C GLY A 111 5.16 -11.09 12.40
N ILE A 112 5.63 -11.73 13.47
CA ILE A 112 6.26 -11.06 14.61
C ILE A 112 7.78 -11.12 14.46
N GLU A 113 8.32 -12.34 14.26
CA GLU A 113 9.74 -12.56 14.04
C GLU A 113 10.11 -12.52 12.55
N ALA A 114 11.40 -12.34 12.24
CA ALA A 114 11.88 -12.29 10.86
C ALA A 114 11.49 -13.54 10.05
N GLN A 115 11.56 -14.73 10.67
CA GLN A 115 11.16 -16.00 10.05
C GLN A 115 9.66 -16.02 9.70
N ASP A 116 8.81 -15.59 10.63
CA ASP A 116 7.36 -15.53 10.42
C ASP A 116 7.01 -14.52 9.32
N LYS A 117 7.68 -13.35 9.34
CA LYS A 117 7.50 -12.30 8.34
C LYS A 117 7.82 -12.78 6.93
N VAL A 118 8.89 -13.55 6.74
CA VAL A 118 9.21 -14.16 5.44
C VAL A 118 8.22 -15.26 5.08
N SER A 119 7.87 -16.13 6.02
CA SER A 119 6.96 -17.27 5.79
C SER A 119 5.56 -16.80 5.35
N ILE A 120 4.93 -15.91 6.13
CA ILE A 120 3.64 -15.30 5.81
C ILE A 120 3.75 -14.46 4.53
N GLY A 121 4.84 -13.70 4.41
CA GLY A 121 5.10 -12.88 3.24
C GLY A 121 5.13 -13.66 1.93
N LEU A 122 5.76 -14.84 1.92
CA LEU A 122 5.79 -15.73 0.74
C LEU A 122 4.43 -16.36 0.45
N GLN A 123 3.62 -16.67 1.47
CA GLN A 123 2.26 -17.17 1.26
C GLN A 123 1.37 -16.15 0.53
N ILE A 124 1.54 -14.86 0.82
CA ILE A 124 0.72 -13.78 0.23
C ILE A 124 1.33 -13.25 -1.07
N ALA A 125 2.63 -12.96 -1.09
CA ALA A 125 3.26 -12.17 -2.15
C ALA A 125 4.09 -12.97 -3.17
N SER A 126 4.25 -14.29 -3.03
CA SER A 126 5.06 -15.12 -3.96
C SER A 126 4.70 -14.91 -5.43
N SER A 127 3.42 -15.01 -5.78
CA SER A 127 2.98 -14.85 -7.16
C SER A 127 3.24 -13.44 -7.72
N MET A 128 3.25 -12.41 -6.86
CA MET A 128 3.56 -11.04 -7.23
C MET A 128 5.07 -10.87 -7.41
N LEU A 129 5.88 -11.41 -6.50
CA LEU A 129 7.34 -11.44 -6.61
C LEU A 129 7.78 -12.10 -7.92
N ASP A 130 7.20 -13.24 -8.27
CA ASP A 130 7.49 -13.94 -9.53
C ASP A 130 7.13 -13.10 -10.77
N LYS A 131 6.04 -12.34 -10.71
CA LYS A 131 5.63 -11.42 -11.80
C LYS A 131 6.62 -10.26 -11.91
N ILE A 132 6.93 -9.61 -10.79
CA ILE A 132 7.89 -8.50 -10.74
C ILE A 132 9.24 -8.98 -11.28
N GLN A 133 9.76 -10.12 -10.80
CA GLN A 133 11.03 -10.68 -11.26
C GLN A 133 11.03 -10.95 -12.77
N ARG A 134 10.00 -11.64 -13.29
CA ARG A 134 9.89 -11.92 -14.74
C ARG A 134 9.85 -10.65 -15.57
N ASP A 135 9.22 -9.59 -15.06
CA ASP A 135 9.09 -8.33 -15.76
C ASP A 135 10.38 -7.53 -15.77
N LEU A 136 11.11 -7.54 -14.65
CA LEU A 136 12.44 -6.93 -14.58
C LEU A 136 13.41 -7.64 -15.55
N LEU A 137 13.37 -8.98 -15.58
CA LEU A 137 14.18 -9.77 -16.52
C LEU A 137 13.78 -9.56 -17.98
N ALA A 138 12.48 -9.49 -18.27
CA ALA A 138 12.00 -9.17 -19.63
C ALA A 138 12.40 -7.75 -20.06
N GLY A 139 12.46 -6.80 -19.12
CA GLY A 139 12.97 -5.45 -19.37
C GLY A 139 14.48 -5.40 -19.64
N MET A 140 15.25 -6.41 -19.23
CA MET A 140 16.68 -6.55 -19.53
C MET A 140 16.94 -7.26 -20.87
N ASP A 141 15.96 -7.96 -21.44
CA ASP A 141 16.14 -8.74 -22.66
C ASP A 141 15.86 -7.89 -23.90
N SER A 142 16.93 -7.25 -24.42
CA SER A 142 16.90 -6.43 -25.64
C SER A 142 16.52 -7.20 -26.91
N GLU A 143 16.72 -8.51 -26.95
CA GLU A 143 16.57 -9.35 -28.16
C GLU A 143 15.17 -9.99 -28.26
N ARG A 144 14.55 -10.38 -27.12
CA ARG A 144 13.20 -11.00 -27.08
C ARG A 144 12.04 -10.02 -27.06
N HIS A 145 12.31 -8.78 -27.42
CA HIS A 145 11.36 -7.70 -27.69
C HIS A 145 10.26 -8.05 -28.73
N VAL A 146 10.50 -9.03 -29.60
CA VAL A 146 9.47 -9.55 -30.54
C VAL A 146 8.49 -10.52 -29.87
N ALA A 147 8.89 -11.19 -28.78
CA ALA A 147 8.10 -12.22 -28.10
C ALA A 147 7.20 -11.69 -26.98
N GLU A 148 7.43 -10.47 -26.48
CA GLU A 148 6.55 -9.75 -25.53
C GLU A 148 5.25 -9.23 -26.19
N ARG A 149 4.72 -9.99 -27.16
CA ARG A 149 3.41 -9.79 -27.80
C ARG A 149 2.26 -10.42 -26.99
N VAL A 150 2.56 -11.00 -25.82
CA VAL A 150 1.64 -11.78 -24.98
C VAL A 150 0.59 -10.90 -24.30
N HIS A 151 0.84 -9.59 -24.15
CA HIS A 151 -0.11 -8.65 -23.56
C HIS A 151 -0.43 -7.51 -24.53
N ARG A 152 -0.94 -7.86 -25.72
CA ARG A 152 -1.61 -6.88 -26.58
C ARG A 152 -2.94 -6.46 -25.95
N PRO A 153 -3.26 -5.16 -25.88
CA PRO A 153 -4.64 -4.72 -25.83
C PRO A 153 -5.37 -5.38 -27.01
N ASP A 154 -6.56 -5.94 -26.76
CA ASP A 154 -7.35 -6.62 -27.79
C ASP A 154 -7.45 -5.74 -29.04
N SER A 155 -6.91 -6.21 -30.16
CA SER A 155 -6.89 -5.48 -31.42
C SER A 155 -8.29 -5.22 -32.00
N SER A 156 -9.31 -5.91 -31.48
CA SER A 156 -10.71 -5.71 -31.85
C SER A 156 -11.40 -4.57 -31.10
N ALA A 157 -10.82 -4.08 -29.99
CA ALA A 157 -11.38 -2.95 -29.25
C ALA A 157 -10.97 -1.61 -29.90
N PRO A 158 -11.92 -0.72 -30.24
CA PRO A 158 -11.62 0.61 -30.76
C PRO A 158 -11.12 1.50 -29.62
N THR A 159 -9.83 1.39 -29.30
CA THR A 159 -9.15 2.31 -28.39
C THR A 159 -8.16 3.16 -29.17
N ASP A 160 -8.13 4.46 -28.88
CA ASP A 160 -7.24 5.50 -29.45
C ASP A 160 -5.78 5.32 -28.96
N VAL A 161 -5.25 4.11 -29.12
CA VAL A 161 -3.88 3.78 -28.72
C VAL A 161 -2.97 3.95 -29.93
N ARG A 162 -2.29 5.10 -29.97
CA ARG A 162 -1.42 5.54 -31.07
C ARG A 162 -0.18 4.66 -31.34
N SER A 163 0.16 3.70 -30.46
CA SER A 163 1.38 2.89 -30.59
C SER A 163 1.17 1.41 -30.25
N ARG A 164 0.53 0.66 -31.15
CA ARG A 164 0.19 -0.78 -31.00
C ARG A 164 1.38 -1.76 -31.07
N GLN A 165 2.59 -1.29 -31.34
CA GLN A 165 3.81 -2.10 -31.54
C GLN A 165 4.96 -1.73 -30.59
N ARG A 166 4.69 -0.97 -29.51
CA ARG A 166 5.73 -0.48 -28.60
C ARG A 166 5.91 -1.42 -27.40
N HIS A 167 7.15 -1.68 -27.02
CA HIS A 167 7.51 -2.41 -25.80
C HIS A 167 6.90 -1.79 -24.56
N VAL A 168 6.40 -2.63 -23.65
CA VAL A 168 5.85 -2.19 -22.37
C VAL A 168 7.01 -1.86 -21.43
N ARG A 169 7.36 -0.59 -21.35
CA ARG A 169 8.45 -0.11 -20.47
C ARG A 169 8.01 0.10 -19.01
N THR A 170 6.71 0.05 -18.75
CA THR A 170 6.15 0.35 -17.45
C THR A 170 4.94 -0.54 -17.21
N ARG A 171 4.92 -1.18 -16.05
CA ARG A 171 3.83 -2.04 -15.60
C ARG A 171 3.35 -1.53 -14.26
N LEU A 172 2.03 -1.40 -14.14
CA LEU A 172 1.37 -0.92 -12.93
C LEU A 172 0.62 -2.08 -12.29
N TYR A 173 0.93 -2.33 -11.03
CA TYR A 173 0.29 -3.35 -10.22
C TYR A 173 -0.56 -2.65 -9.17
N PHE A 174 -1.88 -2.83 -9.27
CA PHE A 174 -2.80 -2.44 -8.22
C PHE A 174 -2.97 -3.61 -7.26
N THR A 175 -2.76 -3.36 -5.98
CA THR A 175 -2.80 -4.39 -4.96
C THR A 175 -3.29 -3.83 -3.62
N SER A 176 -3.53 -4.72 -2.67
CA SER A 176 -3.93 -4.36 -1.31
C SER A 176 -2.72 -4.07 -0.43
N GLU A 177 -2.96 -3.36 0.66
CA GLU A 177 -1.98 -3.12 1.72
C GLU A 177 -1.29 -4.41 2.19
N SER A 178 -2.07 -5.48 2.35
CA SER A 178 -1.57 -6.79 2.76
C SER A 178 -0.47 -7.35 1.86
N HIS A 179 -0.57 -7.14 0.53
CA HIS A 179 0.48 -7.54 -0.39
C HIS A 179 1.73 -6.66 -0.27
N ILE A 180 1.57 -5.36 0.02
CA ILE A 180 2.70 -4.44 0.19
C ILE A 180 3.49 -4.81 1.45
N HIS A 181 2.82 -4.99 2.60
CA HIS A 181 3.47 -5.46 3.84
C HIS A 181 4.21 -6.79 3.62
N SER A 182 3.53 -7.75 3.00
CA SER A 182 4.08 -9.08 2.72
C SER A 182 5.28 -9.04 1.79
N LEU A 183 5.18 -8.28 0.70
CA LEU A 183 6.27 -8.07 -0.26
C LEU A 183 7.47 -7.44 0.45
N PHE A 184 7.25 -6.40 1.25
CA PHE A 184 8.31 -5.74 2.00
C PHE A 184 8.99 -6.66 3.00
N ASN A 185 8.23 -7.44 3.75
CA ASN A 185 8.76 -8.38 4.72
C ASN A 185 9.73 -9.38 4.06
N VAL A 186 9.36 -9.94 2.90
CA VAL A 186 10.24 -10.84 2.15
C VAL A 186 11.50 -10.13 1.66
N LEU A 187 11.34 -8.94 1.05
CA LEU A 187 12.48 -8.18 0.52
C LEU A 187 13.45 -7.71 1.62
N ARG A 188 12.91 -7.40 2.81
CA ARG A 188 13.67 -6.95 3.98
C ARG A 188 14.39 -8.10 4.65
N TRP A 189 13.67 -9.14 5.05
CA TRP A 189 14.17 -10.20 5.94
C TRP A 189 14.65 -11.45 5.20
N GLY A 190 14.36 -11.60 3.91
CA GLY A 190 14.67 -12.80 3.14
C GLY A 190 16.15 -13.18 3.16
N SER A 191 17.06 -12.22 2.99
CA SER A 191 18.51 -12.49 3.05
C SER A 191 18.96 -12.95 4.44
N GLU A 192 18.39 -12.38 5.50
CA GLU A 192 18.73 -12.70 6.89
C GLU A 192 18.29 -14.11 7.25
N VAL A 193 17.05 -14.47 6.90
CA VAL A 193 16.50 -15.81 7.09
C VAL A 193 17.28 -16.87 6.30
N LEU A 194 17.63 -16.57 5.05
CA LEU A 194 18.42 -17.49 4.22
C LEU A 194 19.83 -17.71 4.78
N ASN A 195 20.51 -16.64 5.22
CA ASN A 195 21.86 -16.73 5.78
C ASN A 195 21.89 -17.38 7.17
N ALA A 196 20.82 -17.27 7.95
CA ALA A 196 20.68 -17.96 9.23
C ALA A 196 20.41 -19.47 9.07
N SER A 197 19.92 -19.88 7.90
CA SER A 197 19.74 -21.28 7.57
C SER A 197 21.03 -21.87 6.99
N ASP A 198 21.47 -23.03 7.47
CA ASP A 198 22.61 -23.79 6.89
C ASP A 198 22.35 -24.29 5.45
N ALA A 199 21.25 -23.87 4.83
CA ALA A 199 20.83 -24.28 3.49
C ALA A 199 21.68 -23.67 2.37
N CYS A 200 22.34 -22.51 2.59
CA CYS A 200 23.22 -21.88 1.61
C CYS A 200 24.71 -22.15 1.92
N GLN A 201 25.27 -23.23 1.34
CA GLN A 201 26.70 -23.59 1.46
C GLN A 201 27.63 -22.85 0.50
N SER A 202 27.23 -21.74 -0.13
CA SER A 202 28.13 -20.97 -1.00
C SER A 202 27.69 -19.51 -1.09
N GLU A 203 28.51 -18.62 -0.53
CA GLU A 203 28.40 -17.15 -0.53
C GLU A 203 27.04 -16.60 -0.02
N GLY A 204 27.06 -15.96 1.16
CA GLY A 204 25.86 -15.41 1.78
C GLY A 204 25.11 -14.45 0.85
N VAL A 205 23.78 -14.52 0.88
CA VAL A 205 22.91 -13.66 0.06
C VAL A 205 22.90 -12.26 0.67
N CYS A 206 23.25 -11.24 -0.11
CA CYS A 206 23.13 -9.84 0.33
C CYS A 206 21.68 -9.35 0.30
N SER A 207 21.31 -8.49 1.25
CA SER A 207 20.02 -7.80 1.20
C SER A 207 19.95 -6.87 -0.02
N ILE A 208 18.77 -6.76 -0.61
CA ILE A 208 18.52 -5.79 -1.69
C ILE A 208 18.35 -4.36 -1.18
N PHE A 209 18.12 -4.21 0.12
CA PHE A 209 17.97 -2.92 0.79
C PHE A 209 19.25 -2.56 1.53
N THR A 210 19.57 -1.26 1.52
CA THR A 210 20.61 -0.73 2.42
C THR A 210 20.09 -0.76 3.86
N GLU A 211 21.00 -0.68 4.83
CA GLU A 211 20.61 -0.68 6.25
C GLU A 211 19.74 0.55 6.60
N GLU A 212 20.00 1.70 5.98
CA GLU A 212 19.18 2.89 6.15
C GLU A 212 17.76 2.68 5.61
N ALA A 213 17.62 1.97 4.48
CA ALA A 213 16.32 1.65 3.93
C ALA A 213 15.59 0.67 4.86
N ARG A 214 16.27 -0.37 5.36
CA ARG A 214 15.71 -1.32 6.35
C ARG A 214 15.18 -0.61 7.59
N ALA A 215 15.96 0.29 8.18
CA ALA A 215 15.58 1.02 9.39
C ALA A 215 14.39 1.98 9.16
N LYS A 216 14.30 2.61 7.98
CA LYS A 216 13.17 3.49 7.65
C LYS A 216 11.82 2.76 7.66
N PHE A 217 11.80 1.45 7.43
CA PHE A 217 10.55 0.67 7.43
C PHE A 217 9.96 0.49 8.83
N ASP A 218 10.73 0.63 9.91
CA ASP A 218 10.20 0.51 11.28
C ASP A 218 9.33 1.70 11.67
N SER A 219 9.57 2.86 11.05
CA SER A 219 8.80 4.09 11.29
C SER A 219 7.71 4.32 10.24
N LEU A 220 7.44 3.32 9.38
CA LEU A 220 6.73 3.55 8.14
C LEU A 220 5.28 3.12 8.24
N GLU A 221 4.39 4.06 8.03
CA GLU A 221 2.95 3.83 7.94
C GLU A 221 2.55 3.76 6.46
N LEU A 222 1.80 2.71 6.08
CA LEU A 222 1.26 2.60 4.72
C LEU A 222 -0.06 3.37 4.68
N CYS A 223 -0.11 4.44 3.90
CA CYS A 223 -1.32 5.22 3.69
C CYS A 223 -1.93 4.96 2.31
N TYR A 224 -3.05 5.62 2.02
CA TYR A 224 -3.62 5.64 0.67
C TYR A 224 -2.56 6.02 -0.36
N LEU A 225 -2.57 5.32 -1.50
CA LEU A 225 -1.62 5.52 -2.62
C LEU A 225 -0.15 5.21 -2.31
N THR A 226 0.11 4.50 -1.20
CA THR A 226 1.40 3.83 -0.98
C THR A 226 1.82 3.07 -2.23
N HIS A 227 3.05 3.28 -2.69
CA HIS A 227 3.55 2.63 -3.89
C HIS A 227 5.04 2.30 -3.83
N LEU A 228 5.37 1.23 -4.54
CA LEU A 228 6.71 0.71 -4.76
C LEU A 228 7.06 0.84 -6.24
N VAL A 229 8.25 1.36 -6.53
CA VAL A 229 8.75 1.46 -7.91
C VAL A 229 10.04 0.68 -8.04
N PHE A 230 9.99 -0.40 -8.82
CA PHE A 230 11.16 -1.14 -9.25
C PHE A 230 11.62 -0.59 -10.60
N ARG A 231 12.88 -0.15 -10.69
CA ARG A 231 13.49 0.36 -11.92
C ARG A 231 14.70 -0.46 -12.27
N VAL A 232 14.79 -0.90 -13.52
CA VAL A 232 16.00 -1.46 -14.10
C VAL A 232 16.64 -0.40 -14.98
N LEU A 233 17.93 -0.13 -14.76
CA LEU A 233 18.68 0.89 -15.47
C LEU A 233 19.95 0.27 -16.05
N LEU A 234 20.19 0.47 -17.34
CA LEU A 234 21.47 0.14 -17.96
C LEU A 234 22.51 1.21 -17.61
N LYS A 235 23.66 0.80 -17.07
CA LYS A 235 24.78 1.68 -16.77
C LYS A 235 25.35 2.25 -18.07
N LYS A 236 25.73 3.54 -18.06
CA LYS A 236 26.35 4.18 -19.23
C LYS A 236 27.63 3.45 -19.61
N ASN A 237 27.84 3.26 -20.92
CA ASN A 237 29.04 2.64 -21.51
C ASN A 237 29.25 1.15 -21.16
N MET A 238 28.20 0.46 -20.72
CA MET A 238 28.23 -0.98 -20.49
C MET A 238 27.42 -1.70 -21.58
N ASP A 239 27.78 -2.94 -21.87
CA ASP A 239 27.08 -3.77 -22.85
C ASP A 239 25.77 -4.30 -22.29
N ASP A 240 24.71 -4.33 -23.10
CA ASP A 240 23.37 -4.73 -22.65
C ASP A 240 23.19 -6.26 -22.55
N SER A 241 24.15 -7.02 -23.05
CA SER A 241 24.23 -8.49 -22.94
C SER A 241 24.63 -8.98 -21.54
N GLU A 242 25.35 -8.15 -20.78
CA GLU A 242 25.93 -8.52 -19.49
C GLU A 242 25.00 -8.18 -18.32
N PRO A 243 24.65 -9.13 -17.43
CA PRO A 243 23.75 -8.87 -16.30
C PRO A 243 24.24 -7.77 -15.35
N PHE A 244 25.57 -7.66 -15.16
CA PHE A 244 26.19 -6.67 -14.26
C PHE A 244 26.16 -5.23 -14.81
N SER A 245 25.81 -5.06 -16.07
CA SER A 245 25.60 -3.76 -16.71
C SER A 245 24.32 -3.08 -16.22
N TYR A 246 23.40 -3.84 -15.63
CA TYR A 246 22.16 -3.32 -15.10
C TYR A 246 22.27 -2.97 -13.62
N ALA A 247 21.48 -1.99 -13.20
CA ALA A 247 21.26 -1.62 -11.82
C ALA A 247 19.76 -1.65 -11.53
N VAL A 248 19.37 -2.32 -10.44
CA VAL A 248 18.00 -2.31 -9.96
C VAL A 248 17.87 -1.29 -8.84
N GLN A 249 16.91 -0.38 -8.96
CA GLN A 249 16.55 0.57 -7.91
C GLN A 249 15.15 0.25 -7.40
N VAL A 250 14.99 0.22 -6.08
CA VAL A 250 13.69 0.10 -5.42
C VAL A 250 13.41 1.41 -4.70
N LEU A 251 12.34 2.07 -5.12
CA LEU A 251 11.87 3.32 -4.52
C LEU A 251 10.56 3.05 -3.80
N PHE A 252 10.36 3.73 -2.68
CA PHE A 252 9.15 3.61 -1.88
C PHE A 252 8.59 4.99 -1.57
N SER A 253 7.26 5.09 -1.57
CA SER A 253 6.50 6.24 -1.10
C SER A 253 5.29 5.75 -0.29
N PRO A 254 5.05 6.31 0.92
CA PRO A 254 3.91 5.94 1.75
C PRO A 254 2.56 6.53 1.30
N GLY A 255 2.54 7.30 0.20
CA GLY A 255 1.38 8.08 -0.24
C GLY A 255 1.69 9.56 -0.36
#